data_AF-M5GDU8-F1
#
_entry.id   AF-M5GDU8-F1
#
_cell.length_a   1.000
_cell.length_b   1.000
_cell.length_c   1.000
_cell.angle_alpha   90.00
_cell.angle_beta   90.00
_cell.angle_gamma   90.00
#
_symmetry.space_group_name_H-M   'P 1'
#
loop_
_entity.id
_entity.type
_entity.pdbx_description
1 polymer ?
#
loop_
_entity_poly.entity_id
_entity_poly.type
_entity_poly.pdbx_seq_one_letter_code
_entity_poly.pdbx_strand_id
1 'polypeptide(L)'
;KKLPDCLETLVTELCGSGIIPRRDIGELAARLLLLCPRIAASDATFQDPIPLPNITLVTYLEALLGPVLDSDFKETFDNTWVNFHHWVVLSGAGALPNNLDRTTLANLWARGAAIQWWYNQASVHLLFITYRGSNEPNALFDPRNLSAVHSR
;
A
#
# COMPACT_ATOMS: atom_id res chain seq x y z
N LYS A 1 -1.77 4.75 -29.93
CA LYS A 1 -2.98 5.27 -29.23
C LYS A 1 -2.67 6.65 -28.70
N LYS A 2 -3.63 7.59 -28.70
CA LYS A 2 -3.41 8.88 -28.01
C LYS A 2 -3.51 8.64 -26.50
N LEU A 3 -2.85 9.48 -25.69
CA LEU A 3 -2.85 9.36 -24.23
C LEU A 3 -4.27 9.23 -23.63
N PRO A 4 -5.29 9.99 -24.08
CA PRO A 4 -6.66 9.82 -23.61
C PRO A 4 -7.22 8.41 -23.83
N ASP A 5 -7.00 7.81 -25.00
CA ASP A 5 -7.50 6.46 -25.32
C ASP A 5 -6.83 5.40 -24.44
N CYS A 6 -5.54 5.58 -24.13
CA CYS A 6 -4.81 4.70 -23.21
C CYS A 6 -5.35 4.81 -21.79
N LEU A 7 -5.59 6.02 -21.31
CA LEU A 7 -6.15 6.27 -19.98
C LEU A 7 -7.58 5.73 -19.87
N GLU A 8 -8.40 5.91 -20.90
CA GLU A 8 -9.76 5.36 -20.94
C GLU A 8 -9.75 3.82 -20.95
N THR A 9 -8.85 3.22 -21.73
CA THR A 9 -8.63 1.76 -21.71
C THR A 9 -8.24 1.32 -20.29
N LEU A 10 -7.24 1.95 -19.69
CA LEU A 10 -6.76 1.62 -18.34
C LEU A 10 -7.88 1.74 -17.30
N VAL A 11 -8.60 2.86 -17.28
CA VAL A 11 -9.71 3.09 -16.36
C VAL A 11 -10.82 2.05 -16.56
N THR A 12 -11.10 1.66 -17.80
CA THR A 12 -12.09 0.64 -18.13
C THR A 12 -11.68 -0.73 -17.61
N GLU A 13 -10.44 -1.16 -17.86
CA GLU A 13 -9.91 -2.45 -17.40
C GLU A 13 -9.84 -2.52 -15.86
N LEU A 14 -9.35 -1.45 -15.22
CA LEU A 14 -9.28 -1.38 -13.76
C LEU A 14 -10.68 -1.37 -13.12
N CYS A 15 -11.67 -0.72 -13.76
CA CYS A 15 -13.05 -0.76 -13.30
C CYS A 15 -13.69 -2.14 -13.51
N GLY A 16 -13.44 -2.79 -14.64
CA GLY A 16 -13.93 -4.15 -14.94
C GLY A 16 -13.35 -5.21 -13.99
N SER A 17 -12.12 -4.98 -13.52
CA SER A 17 -11.43 -5.82 -12.54
C SER A 17 -11.87 -5.56 -11.08
N GLY A 18 -12.77 -4.60 -10.85
CA GLY A 18 -13.17 -4.18 -9.51
C GLY A 18 -12.07 -3.45 -8.73
N ILE A 19 -11.00 -3.01 -9.41
CA ILE A 19 -9.90 -2.28 -8.78
C ILE A 19 -10.40 -0.89 -8.43
N ILE A 20 -10.78 -0.06 -9.40
CA ILE A 20 -11.38 1.27 -9.13
C ILE A 20 -12.90 1.23 -9.28
N PRO A 21 -13.69 1.73 -8.32
CA PRO A 21 -15.13 1.79 -8.49
C PRO A 21 -15.49 2.85 -9.53
N ARG A 22 -16.48 2.56 -10.38
CA ARG A 22 -17.22 3.54 -11.21
C ARG A 22 -16.34 4.44 -12.09
N ARG A 23 -15.20 3.93 -12.59
CA ARG A 23 -14.25 4.68 -13.44
C ARG A 23 -13.73 5.97 -12.79
N ASP A 24 -13.62 5.98 -11.47
CA ASP A 24 -13.21 7.15 -10.72
C ASP A 24 -11.72 7.47 -10.94
N ILE A 25 -11.47 8.56 -11.67
CA ILE A 25 -10.12 9.02 -11.99
C ILE A 25 -9.43 9.63 -10.77
N GLY A 26 -10.18 10.25 -9.85
CA GLY A 26 -9.61 10.79 -8.61
C GLY A 26 -9.11 9.67 -7.69
N GLU A 27 -9.90 8.60 -7.59
CA GLU A 27 -9.51 7.37 -6.91
C GLU A 27 -8.28 6.70 -7.57
N LEU A 28 -8.28 6.60 -8.89
CA LEU A 28 -7.13 6.07 -9.64
C LEU A 28 -5.88 6.92 -9.37
N ALA A 29 -6.00 8.25 -9.43
CA ALA A 29 -4.90 9.17 -9.16
C ALA A 29 -4.38 9.04 -7.71
N ALA A 30 -5.27 8.92 -6.72
CA ALA A 30 -4.89 8.70 -5.33
C ALA A 30 -4.12 7.39 -5.14
N ARG A 31 -4.57 6.29 -5.77
CA ARG A 31 -3.88 4.99 -5.70
C ARG A 31 -2.54 5.00 -6.42
N LEU A 32 -2.44 5.69 -7.55
CA LEU A 32 -1.18 5.89 -8.26
C LEU A 32 -0.22 6.74 -7.42
N LEU A 33 -0.71 7.80 -6.76
CA LEU A 33 0.10 8.64 -5.86
C LEU A 33 0.73 7.84 -4.72
N LEU A 34 0.08 6.76 -4.27
CA LEU A 34 0.57 5.90 -3.19
C LEU A 34 1.41 4.71 -3.71
N LEU A 35 1.19 4.28 -4.95
CA LEU A 35 2.01 3.24 -5.59
C LEU A 35 3.34 3.80 -6.13
N CYS A 36 3.35 5.05 -6.62
CA CYS A 36 4.57 5.70 -7.14
C CYS A 36 5.72 5.75 -6.12
N PRO A 37 5.52 6.13 -4.84
CA PRO A 37 6.56 6.06 -3.82
C PRO A 37 7.13 4.66 -3.64
N ARG A 38 6.28 3.63 -3.76
CA ARG A 38 6.69 2.23 -3.64
C ARG A 38 7.64 1.81 -4.76
N ILE A 39 7.37 2.28 -5.98
CA ILE A 39 8.22 2.10 -7.15
C ILE A 39 9.51 2.91 -6.99
N ALA A 40 9.42 4.17 -6.56
CA ALA A 40 10.57 5.05 -6.39
C ALA A 40 11.52 4.60 -5.28
N ALA A 41 10.99 3.99 -4.21
CA ALA A 41 11.74 3.42 -3.10
C ALA A 41 12.30 2.01 -3.39
N SER A 42 11.95 1.43 -4.54
CA SER A 42 12.36 0.09 -4.93
C SER A 42 13.53 0.17 -5.90
N ASP A 43 14.57 -0.63 -5.66
CA ASP A 43 15.64 -0.84 -6.64
C ASP A 43 15.22 -1.81 -7.76
N ALA A 44 14.07 -2.50 -7.61
CA ALA A 44 13.53 -3.39 -8.64
C ALA A 44 12.98 -2.61 -9.84
N THR A 45 13.23 -3.13 -11.03
CA THR A 45 12.71 -2.59 -12.28
C THR A 45 11.35 -3.19 -12.61
N PHE A 46 10.53 -2.48 -13.38
CA PHE A 46 9.24 -3.00 -13.86
C PHE A 46 9.35 -4.28 -14.72
N GLN A 47 10.55 -4.59 -15.20
CA GLN A 47 10.82 -5.75 -16.05
C GLN A 47 11.16 -6.99 -15.23
N ASP A 48 11.37 -6.83 -13.92
CA ASP A 48 11.67 -7.96 -13.05
C ASP A 48 10.43 -8.86 -12.92
N PRO A 49 10.58 -10.18 -13.11
CA PRO A 49 9.46 -11.13 -13.05
C PRO A 49 8.97 -11.38 -11.61
N ILE A 50 9.57 -10.72 -10.63
CA ILE A 50 9.36 -10.91 -9.20
C ILE A 50 8.47 -9.77 -8.67
N PRO A 51 7.53 -10.02 -7.74
CA PRO A 51 6.81 -8.95 -7.05
C PRO A 51 7.76 -7.92 -6.43
N LEU A 52 7.35 -6.66 -6.36
CA LEU A 52 8.17 -5.58 -5.78
C LEU A 52 8.68 -5.99 -4.38
N PRO A 53 10.00 -5.92 -4.13
CA PRO A 53 10.60 -6.37 -2.86
C PRO A 53 10.12 -5.49 -1.71
N ASN A 54 9.88 -6.03 -0.51
CA ASN A 54 9.46 -5.25 0.65
C ASN A 54 10.43 -4.09 0.90
N ILE A 55 9.90 -2.92 1.25
CA ILE A 55 10.69 -1.72 1.58
C ILE A 55 10.43 -1.30 3.01
N THR A 56 11.33 -0.53 3.59
CA THR A 56 11.09 0.03 4.92
C THR A 56 10.01 1.11 4.87
N LEU A 57 9.29 1.27 5.98
CA LEU A 57 8.29 2.32 6.16
C LEU A 57 8.92 3.71 6.01
N VAL A 58 10.13 3.89 6.52
CA VAL A 58 10.90 5.13 6.41
C VAL A 58 11.16 5.46 4.93
N THR A 59 11.76 4.53 4.18
CA THR A 59 12.06 4.75 2.75
C THR A 59 10.80 5.02 1.95
N TYR A 60 9.71 4.29 2.23
CA TYR A 60 8.42 4.52 1.57
C TYR A 60 7.90 5.95 1.81
N LEU A 61 7.90 6.40 3.08
CA LEU A 61 7.37 7.71 3.45
C LEU A 61 8.26 8.85 2.95
N GLU A 62 9.58 8.68 2.95
CA GLU A 62 10.49 9.68 2.36
C GLU A 62 10.34 9.80 0.84
N ALA A 63 10.05 8.69 0.14
CA ALA A 63 9.73 8.74 -1.28
C ALA A 63 8.40 9.45 -1.56
N LEU A 64 7.42 9.38 -0.64
CA LEU A 64 6.11 10.02 -0.77
C LEU A 64 6.13 11.50 -0.38
N LEU A 65 6.78 11.83 0.73
CA LEU A 65 6.70 13.14 1.38
C LEU A 65 7.97 13.98 1.21
N GLY A 66 9.04 13.39 0.68
CA GLY A 66 10.40 13.95 0.74
C GLY A 66 11.10 13.59 2.06
N PRO A 67 12.39 13.94 2.21
CA PRO A 67 13.21 13.60 3.38
C PRO A 67 12.89 14.50 4.59
N VAL A 68 11.63 14.50 5.00
CA VAL A 68 11.07 15.39 6.04
C VAL A 68 10.86 14.70 7.39
N LEU A 69 11.12 13.39 7.47
CA LEU A 69 10.97 12.62 8.70
C LEU A 69 12.08 12.98 9.70
N ASP A 70 11.73 13.12 10.96
CA ASP A 70 12.69 13.36 12.04
C ASP A 70 13.48 12.10 12.43
N SER A 71 14.58 12.30 13.18
CA SER A 71 15.47 11.21 13.60
C SER A 71 14.79 10.18 14.49
N ASP A 72 13.91 10.62 15.39
CA ASP A 72 13.27 9.77 16.38
C ASP A 72 12.28 8.82 15.70
N PHE A 73 11.55 9.33 14.70
CA PHE A 73 10.70 8.53 13.83
C PHE A 73 11.52 7.49 13.06
N LYS A 74 12.63 7.90 12.44
CA LYS A 74 13.49 6.99 11.67
C LYS A 74 14.04 5.87 12.55
N GLU A 75 14.52 6.20 13.74
CA GLU A 75 15.03 5.21 14.70
C GLU A 75 13.92 4.27 15.19
N THR A 76 12.73 4.81 15.49
CA THR A 76 11.60 4.00 15.97
C THR A 76 11.15 2.96 14.94
N PHE A 77 11.22 3.30 13.65
CA PHE A 77 10.66 2.50 12.55
C PHE A 77 11.72 1.92 11.60
N ASP A 78 13.01 1.93 11.97
CA ASP A 78 14.15 1.52 11.13
C ASP A 78 14.02 0.09 10.56
N ASN A 79 13.38 -0.81 11.29
CA ASN A 79 13.16 -2.22 10.95
C ASN A 79 11.67 -2.53 10.71
N THR A 80 10.91 -1.53 10.28
CA THR A 80 9.49 -1.67 9.96
C THR A 80 9.30 -1.72 8.46
N TRP A 81 8.67 -2.78 7.97
CA TRP A 81 8.54 -3.08 6.55
C TRP A 81 7.12 -2.86 6.04
N VAL A 82 7.02 -2.47 4.78
CA VAL A 82 5.78 -2.28 4.03
C VAL A 82 5.79 -3.23 2.83
N ASN A 83 4.74 -4.05 2.73
CA ASN A 83 4.56 -5.02 1.66
C ASN A 83 3.15 -4.88 1.07
N PHE A 84 2.94 -3.88 0.22
CA PHE A 84 1.74 -3.82 -0.61
C PHE A 84 2.09 -3.54 -2.07
N HIS A 85 1.30 -4.12 -2.97
CA HIS A 85 1.36 -3.93 -4.42
C HIS A 85 -0.02 -3.66 -5.04
N HIS A 86 -1.10 -3.82 -4.27
CA HIS A 86 -2.45 -3.49 -4.71
C HIS A 86 -3.35 -3.06 -3.55
N TRP A 87 -4.50 -2.48 -3.90
CA TRP A 87 -5.49 -1.96 -2.97
C TRP A 87 -6.70 -2.87 -2.90
N VAL A 88 -7.20 -3.09 -1.69
CA VAL A 88 -8.51 -3.69 -1.44
C VAL A 88 -9.44 -2.61 -0.91
N VAL A 89 -10.50 -2.33 -1.66
CA VAL A 89 -11.58 -1.46 -1.21
C VAL A 89 -12.56 -2.28 -0.40
N LEU A 90 -12.81 -1.87 0.84
CA LEU A 90 -13.90 -2.46 1.61
C LEU A 90 -15.21 -1.80 1.20
N SER A 91 -16.11 -2.57 0.60
CA SER A 91 -17.48 -2.14 0.29
C SER A 91 -18.35 -2.24 1.54
N GLY A 92 -18.33 -1.22 2.39
CA GLY A 92 -19.21 -1.17 3.57
C GLY A 92 -19.15 0.15 4.32
N ALA A 93 -20.31 0.64 4.75
CA ALA A 93 -20.47 1.89 5.53
C ALA A 93 -20.09 1.76 7.02
N GLY A 94 -19.27 0.78 7.39
CA GLY A 94 -18.90 0.51 8.79
C GLY A 94 -17.52 1.05 9.13
N ALA A 95 -17.29 1.39 10.40
CA ALA A 95 -15.96 1.59 11.00
C ALA A 95 -14.98 0.47 10.57
N LEU A 96 -13.67 0.73 10.45
CA LEU A 96 -12.63 -0.30 10.40
C LEU A 96 -12.97 -1.19 11.60
N PRO A 97 -12.90 -2.53 11.48
CA PRO A 97 -13.06 -3.37 12.64
C PRO A 97 -12.14 -2.81 13.73
N ASN A 98 -12.72 -2.38 14.87
CA ASN A 98 -11.95 -1.71 15.93
C ASN A 98 -10.73 -2.54 16.34
N ASN A 99 -10.80 -3.87 16.10
CA ASN A 99 -9.68 -4.78 16.15
C ASN A 99 -9.60 -5.55 14.82
N LEU A 100 -8.59 -5.27 14.01
CA LEU A 100 -8.14 -6.22 13.00
C LEU A 100 -7.38 -7.33 13.72
N ASP A 101 -7.87 -8.56 13.63
CA ASP A 101 -7.17 -9.69 14.22
C ASP A 101 -5.88 -10.02 13.46
N ARG A 102 -4.98 -10.74 14.12
CA ARG A 102 -3.68 -11.12 13.54
C ARG A 102 -3.81 -11.94 12.27
N THR A 103 -4.85 -12.77 12.18
CA THR A 103 -5.13 -13.59 11.01
C THR A 103 -5.42 -12.73 9.79
N THR A 104 -6.22 -11.67 9.97
CA THR A 104 -6.57 -10.71 8.93
C THR A 104 -5.33 -9.94 8.47
N LEU A 105 -4.52 -9.45 9.40
CA LEU A 105 -3.27 -8.75 9.07
C LEU A 105 -2.29 -9.68 8.32
N ALA A 106 -2.14 -10.93 8.75
CA ALA A 106 -1.26 -11.89 8.10
C ALA A 106 -1.73 -12.22 6.67
N ASN A 107 -3.04 -12.36 6.48
CA ASN A 107 -3.62 -12.59 5.15
C ASN A 107 -3.42 -11.40 4.22
N LEU A 108 -3.58 -10.17 4.71
CA LEU A 108 -3.36 -8.96 3.91
C LEU A 108 -1.89 -8.79 3.55
N TRP A 109 -1.00 -9.02 4.51
CA TRP A 109 0.45 -9.01 4.30
C TRP A 109 0.88 -10.06 3.25
N ALA A 110 0.42 -11.31 3.40
CA ALA A 110 0.76 -12.39 2.46
C ALA A 110 0.26 -12.10 1.04
N ARG A 111 -0.83 -11.36 0.91
CA ARG A 111 -1.37 -10.93 -0.38
C ARG A 111 -0.72 -9.67 -0.93
N GLY A 112 0.14 -8.99 -0.17
CA GLY A 112 0.66 -7.68 -0.55
C GLY A 112 -0.45 -6.66 -0.77
N ALA A 113 -1.46 -6.64 0.11
CA ALA A 113 -2.64 -5.79 -0.02
C ALA A 113 -2.63 -4.66 1.00
N ALA A 114 -2.86 -3.42 0.57
CA ALA A 114 -3.23 -2.32 1.46
C ALA A 114 -4.75 -2.13 1.44
N ILE A 115 -5.33 -1.69 2.57
CA ILE A 115 -6.77 -1.46 2.67
C ILE A 115 -7.07 0.02 2.48
N GLN A 116 -8.04 0.29 1.61
CA GLN A 116 -8.73 1.57 1.52
C GLN A 116 -10.15 1.42 2.05
N TRP A 117 -10.52 2.30 2.97
CA TRP A 117 -11.71 2.12 3.80
C TRP A 117 -12.86 3.10 3.52
N TRP A 118 -12.75 3.95 2.48
CA TRP A 118 -13.89 4.72 1.98
C TRP A 118 -13.64 5.18 0.54
N TYR A 119 -14.71 5.40 -0.22
CA TYR A 119 -14.68 5.81 -1.64
C TYR A 119 -14.69 7.35 -1.84
N ASN A 120 -14.66 8.13 -0.77
CA ASN A 120 -14.89 9.56 -0.81
C ASN A 120 -13.53 10.27 -0.86
N GLN A 121 -13.35 11.04 -1.92
CA GLN A 121 -12.07 11.59 -2.38
C GLN A 121 -11.46 12.66 -1.46
N ALA A 122 -12.23 13.23 -0.53
CA ALA A 122 -11.77 14.33 0.31
C ALA A 122 -10.78 13.89 1.41
N SER A 123 -10.76 12.60 1.78
CA SER A 123 -9.79 12.04 2.71
C SER A 123 -9.56 10.55 2.40
N VAL A 124 -8.34 10.21 2.01
CA VAL A 124 -7.97 8.82 1.76
C VAL A 124 -7.54 8.23 3.10
N HIS A 125 -8.46 7.53 3.78
CA HIS A 125 -8.11 6.80 4.99
C HIS A 125 -7.45 5.48 4.60
N LEU A 126 -6.15 5.41 4.84
CA LEU A 126 -5.32 4.28 4.47
C LEU A 126 -4.91 3.48 5.68
N LEU A 127 -4.85 2.17 5.49
CA LEU A 127 -4.19 1.27 6.41
C LEU A 127 -3.03 0.56 5.71
N PHE A 128 -1.82 0.87 6.15
CA PHE A 128 -0.62 0.14 5.78
C PHE A 128 -0.39 -0.97 6.79
N ILE A 129 -0.37 -2.23 6.35
CA ILE A 129 0.07 -3.33 7.18
C ILE A 129 1.60 -3.31 7.21
N THR A 130 2.14 -3.31 8.42
CA THR A 130 3.58 -3.25 8.65
C THR A 130 4.07 -4.47 9.40
N TYR A 131 5.32 -4.85 9.16
CA TYR A 131 5.98 -5.94 9.87
C TYR A 131 7.25 -5.43 10.53
N ARG A 132 7.44 -5.68 11.83
CA ARG A 132 8.66 -5.31 12.55
C ARG A 132 9.56 -6.51 12.77
N GLY A 133 10.68 -6.59 12.07
CA GLY A 133 11.60 -7.73 12.19
C GLY A 133 12.49 -7.92 10.97
N SER A 134 13.14 -9.08 10.87
CA SER A 134 13.98 -9.40 9.71
C SER A 134 13.12 -9.75 8.48
N ASN A 135 13.52 -9.23 7.33
CA ASN A 135 12.93 -9.51 6.02
C ASN A 135 13.85 -10.37 5.12
N GLU A 136 14.87 -11.00 5.72
CA GLU A 136 15.76 -11.94 5.02
C GLU A 136 14.97 -13.15 4.51
N PRO A 137 15.32 -13.75 3.34
CA PRO A 137 14.57 -14.88 2.76
C PRO A 137 14.41 -16.08 3.68
N ASN A 138 15.35 -16.30 4.59
CA ASN A 138 15.37 -17.43 5.53
C ASN A 138 14.95 -17.03 6.96
N ALA A 139 14.53 -15.78 7.19
CA ALA A 139 14.05 -15.37 8.49
C ALA A 139 12.73 -16.08 8.81
N LEU A 140 12.58 -16.52 10.06
CA LEU A 140 11.31 -17.06 10.53
C LEU A 140 10.29 -15.93 10.63
N PHE A 141 9.18 -16.07 9.91
CA PHE A 141 8.05 -15.14 9.98
C PHE A 141 7.30 -15.34 11.31
N ASP A 142 7.20 -14.28 12.11
CA ASP A 142 6.41 -14.26 13.33
C ASP A 142 5.19 -13.33 13.19
N PRO A 143 3.96 -13.86 13.07
CA PRO A 143 2.74 -13.05 12.94
C PRO A 143 2.51 -12.07 14.10
N ARG A 144 3.16 -12.26 15.25
CA ARG A 144 3.09 -11.33 16.40
C ARG A 144 3.73 -9.99 16.12
N ASN A 145 4.60 -9.93 15.11
CA ASN A 145 5.32 -8.73 14.68
C ASN A 145 4.56 -7.90 13.63
N LEU A 146 3.37 -8.34 13.22
CA LEU A 146 2.49 -7.56 12.35
C LEU A 146 1.81 -6.45 13.15
N SER A 147 1.78 -5.26 12.56
CA SER A 147 1.09 -4.08 13.04
C SER A 147 0.48 -3.34 11.85
N ALA A 148 -0.11 -2.17 12.11
CA ALA A 148 -0.66 -1.37 11.03
C ALA A 148 -0.56 0.13 11.35
N VAL A 149 -0.27 0.92 10.33
CA VAL A 149 -0.18 2.39 10.41
C VAL A 149 -1.34 3.00 9.63
N HIS A 150 -2.04 3.93 10.28
CA HIS A 150 -3.18 4.62 9.70
C HIS A 150 -2.79 6.04 9.28
N SER A 151 -3.15 6.43 8.05
CA SER A 151 -3.12 7.83 7.60
C SER A 151 -4.57 8.30 7.42
N ARG A 152 -4.91 9.45 8.02
CA ARG A 152 -6.18 10.16 7.83
C ARG A 152 -5.98 11.32 6.87
#